data_AF-A0A6P8FR17-F1
#
_entry.id   AF-A0A6P8FR17-F1
#
_cell.length_a   1.000
_cell.length_b   1.000
_cell.length_c   1.000
_cell.angle_alpha   90.00
_cell.angle_beta   90.00
_cell.angle_gamma   90.00
#
_symmetry.space_group_name_H-M   'P 1'
#
loop_
_entity.id
_entity.type
_entity.pdbx_description
1 polymer ?
#
loop_
_entity_poly.entity_id
_entity_poly.type
_entity_poly.pdbx_seq_one_letter_code
_entity_poly.pdbx_strand_id
1 'polypeptide(L)'
;MVFHTCLDQNSKNMKQLIFLCLLFDMSSSYKTGSHSLWMMATYIEGKTPFPEFTVCMMLDDIVYAYYDSNEHKVIHRVIRQASDRIMDTEDKNFVNNFVGYVHGGMKDRASIMKNFFNHTNGIHVFQRAAGCELLDNNKPGVMISKDAYNGENVEEQYYDVDHNSLHSDWRWPNMDSKALSSAGTWQYQIIYHPNCIKFLKKHLAKIQNRVLKKVKPRVRLLQKTLTDSGGAKVTCLATGFYPRHINLTLLRDGQPVSDHQITGGELLPNGDETYQMRKSLEVSTEELQKHLFTCTAEHLSLDNKININIGSRTSPQSSYTSASSKYSNTILLPPISIQVS
;
A
#
# COMPACT_ATOMS: atom_id res chain seq x y z
N MET A 1 -17.55 -6.51 51.64
CA MET A 1 -17.56 -7.16 52.96
C MET A 1 -18.26 -8.50 52.78
N VAL A 2 -17.50 -9.61 52.89
CA VAL A 2 -17.92 -11.01 53.17
C VAL A 2 -18.95 -11.66 52.20
N PHE A 3 -18.58 -12.51 51.22
CA PHE A 3 -18.21 -13.95 51.23
C PHE A 3 -19.27 -14.99 51.65
N HIS A 4 -19.46 -15.99 50.76
CA HIS A 4 -19.99 -17.38 50.92
C HIS A 4 -21.51 -17.54 51.21
N THR A 5 -22.27 -18.49 50.64
CA THR A 5 -22.11 -19.89 50.14
C THR A 5 -23.10 -20.11 48.95
N CYS A 6 -23.00 -21.08 48.04
CA CYS A 6 -22.90 -22.52 48.20
C CYS A 6 -22.44 -23.16 46.87
N LEU A 7 -21.41 -24.00 46.95
CA LEU A 7 -21.06 -24.99 45.93
C LEU A 7 -21.67 -26.31 46.41
N ASP A 8 -22.47 -26.99 45.57
CA ASP A 8 -22.29 -28.43 45.44
C ASP A 8 -22.84 -28.98 44.11
N GLN A 9 -22.16 -30.03 43.62
CA GLN A 9 -22.54 -30.93 42.52
C GLN A 9 -22.41 -30.45 41.06
N ASN A 10 -21.17 -30.33 40.55
CA ASN A 10 -20.69 -31.00 39.31
C ASN A 10 -19.27 -30.53 38.92
N SER A 11 -18.29 -30.80 39.79
CA SER A 11 -16.90 -30.33 39.66
C SER A 11 -16.09 -31.00 38.53
N LYS A 12 -16.55 -32.14 37.98
CA LYS A 12 -15.82 -32.84 36.89
C LYS A 12 -16.18 -32.33 35.50
N ASN A 13 -17.45 -32.05 35.22
CA ASN A 13 -17.89 -31.56 33.90
C ASN A 13 -17.58 -30.07 33.66
N MET A 14 -17.54 -29.26 34.73
CA MET A 14 -17.24 -27.83 34.62
C MET A 14 -15.75 -27.56 34.31
N LYS A 15 -14.83 -28.40 34.82
CA LYS A 15 -13.41 -28.31 34.45
C LYS A 15 -13.14 -28.72 33.00
N GLN A 16 -13.88 -29.70 32.47
CA GLN A 16 -13.81 -30.06 31.05
C GLN A 16 -14.42 -28.98 30.16
N LEU A 17 -15.54 -28.35 30.53
CA LEU A 17 -16.09 -27.22 29.79
C LEU A 17 -15.17 -25.99 29.80
N ILE A 18 -14.56 -25.67 30.95
CA ILE A 18 -13.59 -24.58 31.04
C ILE A 18 -12.34 -24.89 30.20
N PHE A 19 -11.87 -26.15 30.19
CA PHE A 19 -10.75 -26.55 29.33
C PHE A 19 -11.11 -26.53 27.84
N LEU A 20 -12.34 -26.87 27.46
CA LEU A 20 -12.84 -26.74 26.08
C LEU A 20 -13.02 -25.27 25.65
N CYS A 21 -13.44 -24.38 26.54
CA CYS A 21 -13.48 -22.94 26.28
C CYS A 21 -12.07 -22.33 26.17
N LEU A 22 -11.11 -22.76 26.99
CA LEU A 22 -9.71 -22.33 26.91
C LEU A 22 -8.96 -22.91 25.70
N LEU A 23 -9.45 -24.01 25.10
CA LEU A 23 -8.95 -24.53 23.83
C LEU A 23 -9.59 -23.86 22.60
N PHE A 24 -10.77 -23.23 22.76
CA PHE A 24 -11.40 -22.40 21.72
C PHE A 24 -10.96 -20.93 21.77
N ASP A 25 -10.38 -20.46 22.88
CA ASP A 25 -9.62 -19.21 22.97
C ASP A 25 -8.15 -19.37 22.52
N MET A 26 -7.89 -20.32 21.63
CA MET A 26 -6.91 -20.09 20.57
C MET A 26 -7.52 -19.04 19.65
N SER A 27 -7.58 -17.78 20.13
CA SER A 27 -7.42 -16.64 19.24
C SER A 27 -6.12 -16.92 18.53
N SER A 28 -6.25 -17.53 17.36
CA SER A 28 -5.23 -17.69 16.37
C SER A 28 -4.62 -16.30 16.23
N SER A 29 -3.51 -16.10 16.94
CA SER A 29 -2.59 -15.02 16.67
C SER A 29 -1.94 -15.42 15.36
N TYR A 30 -2.76 -15.35 14.30
CA TYR A 30 -2.27 -15.25 12.94
C TYR A 30 -1.34 -14.06 13.02
N LYS A 31 -0.06 -14.27 12.74
CA LYS A 31 0.88 -13.17 12.52
C LYS A 31 0.36 -12.39 11.32
N THR A 32 -0.57 -11.48 11.57
CA THR A 32 -0.99 -10.45 10.64
C THR A 32 0.15 -9.46 10.65
N GLY A 33 0.88 -9.37 9.54
CA GLY A 33 1.87 -8.31 9.39
C GLY A 33 1.22 -6.94 9.52
N SER A 34 2.03 -5.89 9.53
CA SER A 34 1.53 -4.53 9.65
C SER A 34 0.62 -4.18 8.48
N HIS A 35 -0.42 -3.40 8.76
CA HIS A 35 -1.40 -2.93 7.79
C HIS A 35 -1.41 -1.41 7.76
N SER A 36 -1.84 -0.83 6.66
CA SER A 36 -1.91 0.62 6.49
C SER A 36 -3.20 1.05 5.79
N LEU A 37 -3.66 2.25 6.13
CA LEU A 37 -4.70 2.95 5.39
C LEU A 37 -4.08 4.22 4.81
N TRP A 38 -4.19 4.39 3.50
CA TRP A 38 -3.73 5.58 2.79
C TRP A 38 -4.88 6.25 2.05
N MET A 39 -4.92 7.58 2.12
CA MET A 39 -5.75 8.45 1.31
C MET A 39 -4.84 9.25 0.39
N MET A 40 -5.10 9.16 -0.91
CA MET A 40 -4.52 10.03 -1.93
C MET A 40 -5.62 10.93 -2.47
N ALA A 41 -5.50 12.23 -2.25
CA ALA A 41 -6.46 13.21 -2.72
C ALA A 41 -5.78 14.18 -3.70
N THR A 42 -6.52 14.61 -4.72
CA THR A 42 -6.06 15.61 -5.70
C THR A 42 -7.16 16.64 -5.88
N TYR A 43 -6.80 17.91 -5.72
CA TYR A 43 -7.61 19.07 -6.02
C TYR A 43 -6.99 19.83 -7.20
N ILE A 44 -7.80 20.15 -8.20
CA ILE A 44 -7.37 20.85 -9.41
C ILE A 44 -8.10 22.19 -9.47
N GLU A 45 -7.34 23.27 -9.37
CA GLU A 45 -7.84 24.61 -9.62
C GLU A 45 -7.65 24.97 -11.09
N GLY A 46 -8.75 25.30 -11.77
CA GLY A 46 -8.74 25.68 -13.18
C GLY A 46 -9.66 24.81 -14.03
N LYS A 47 -9.80 25.15 -15.32
CA LYS A 47 -10.66 24.41 -16.25
C LYS A 47 -9.91 23.23 -16.85
N THR A 48 -10.37 22.02 -16.55
CA THR A 48 -9.80 20.77 -17.10
C THR A 48 -10.92 19.80 -17.49
N PRO A 49 -10.65 18.79 -18.33
CA PRO A 49 -11.61 17.70 -18.57
C PRO A 49 -11.70 16.71 -17.40
N PHE A 50 -10.86 16.86 -16.37
CA PHE A 50 -10.83 16.00 -15.20
C PHE A 50 -11.71 16.55 -14.06
N PRO A 51 -12.14 15.70 -13.12
CA PRO A 51 -12.85 16.17 -11.92
C PRO A 51 -12.01 17.17 -11.11
N GLU A 52 -12.66 18.21 -10.58
CA GLU A 52 -12.04 19.20 -9.69
C GLU A 52 -11.39 18.52 -8.47
N PHE A 53 -12.03 17.48 -7.93
CA PHE A 53 -11.55 16.79 -6.75
C PHE A 53 -11.70 15.28 -6.86
N THR A 54 -10.65 14.54 -6.48
CA THR A 54 -10.65 13.08 -6.42
C THR A 54 -10.03 12.58 -5.13
N VAL A 55 -10.50 11.43 -4.65
CA VAL A 55 -9.95 10.72 -3.49
C VAL A 55 -9.83 9.23 -3.81
N CYS A 56 -8.66 8.66 -3.57
CA CYS A 56 -8.40 7.23 -3.63
C CYS A 56 -8.01 6.74 -2.23
N MET A 57 -8.76 5.80 -1.68
CA MET A 57 -8.44 5.14 -0.42
C MET A 57 -7.85 3.76 -0.67
N MET A 58 -6.70 3.48 -0.08
CA MET A 58 -5.98 2.24 -0.19
C MET A 58 -5.85 1.58 1.18
N LEU A 59 -6.24 0.31 1.27
CA LEU A 59 -5.93 -0.55 2.41
C LEU A 59 -4.77 -1.43 1.96
N ASP A 60 -3.62 -1.25 2.61
CA ASP A 60 -2.33 -1.74 2.13
C ASP A 60 -2.09 -1.29 0.67
N ASP A 61 -1.95 -2.25 -0.24
CA ASP A 61 -1.75 -2.03 -1.67
C ASP A 61 -3.05 -2.17 -2.49
N ILE A 62 -4.19 -2.39 -1.83
CA ILE A 62 -5.49 -2.58 -2.45
C ILE A 62 -6.29 -1.28 -2.45
N VAL A 63 -6.71 -0.80 -3.62
CA VAL A 63 -7.65 0.32 -3.75
C VAL A 63 -9.01 -0.10 -3.21
N TYR A 64 -9.38 0.40 -2.03
CA TYR A 64 -10.62 0.08 -1.35
C TYR A 64 -11.80 0.86 -1.95
N ALA A 65 -11.65 2.18 -2.03
CA ALA A 65 -12.69 3.10 -2.49
C ALA A 65 -12.09 4.23 -3.34
N TYR A 66 -12.87 4.71 -4.30
CA TYR A 66 -12.56 5.85 -5.14
C TYR A 66 -13.75 6.83 -5.15
N TYR A 67 -13.46 8.12 -5.14
CA TYR A 67 -14.43 9.19 -5.29
C TYR A 67 -13.94 10.20 -6.32
N ASP A 68 -14.85 10.70 -7.15
CA ASP A 68 -14.63 11.87 -7.98
C ASP A 68 -15.79 12.87 -7.86
N SER A 69 -15.46 14.15 -8.02
CA SER A 69 -16.40 15.26 -7.86
C SER A 69 -17.38 15.45 -9.02
N ASN A 70 -17.26 14.71 -10.12
CA ASN A 70 -18.20 14.81 -11.23
C ASN A 70 -19.41 13.89 -10.99
N GLU A 71 -19.14 12.66 -10.58
CA GLU A 71 -20.15 11.64 -10.31
C GLU A 71 -20.75 11.76 -8.90
N HIS A 72 -20.01 12.36 -7.96
CA HIS A 72 -20.37 12.46 -6.54
C HIS A 72 -20.72 11.10 -5.90
N LYS A 73 -20.06 10.02 -6.36
CA LYS A 73 -20.31 8.64 -5.93
C LYS A 73 -19.03 7.98 -5.43
N VAL A 74 -19.18 7.12 -4.43
CA VAL A 74 -18.11 6.25 -3.94
C VAL A 74 -18.15 4.95 -4.74
N ILE A 75 -17.03 4.61 -5.37
CA ILE A 75 -16.86 3.36 -6.10
C ILE A 75 -15.98 2.43 -5.25
N HIS A 76 -16.60 1.42 -4.65
CA HIS A 76 -15.87 0.35 -3.94
C HIS A 76 -15.34 -0.66 -4.94
N ARG A 77 -14.01 -0.77 -5.11
CA ARG A 77 -13.43 -1.73 -6.07
C ARG A 77 -13.42 -3.16 -5.55
N VAL A 78 -13.40 -3.33 -4.23
CA VAL A 78 -13.14 -4.61 -3.57
C VAL A 78 -14.42 -5.27 -3.08
N ILE A 79 -15.33 -4.46 -2.55
CA ILE A 79 -16.62 -4.93 -2.05
C ILE A 79 -17.65 -4.67 -3.15
N ARG A 80 -17.68 -5.53 -4.17
CA ARG A 80 -18.86 -5.61 -5.06
C ARG A 80 -19.98 -6.28 -4.27
N GLN A 81 -20.64 -5.53 -3.39
CA GLN A 81 -21.97 -5.93 -2.93
C GLN A 81 -22.96 -5.67 -4.08
N ALA A 82 -23.98 -6.52 -4.18
CA ALA A 82 -25.01 -6.51 -5.22
C ALA A 82 -25.95 -5.28 -5.15
N SER A 83 -25.50 -4.14 -4.62
CA SER A 83 -26.27 -2.93 -4.42
C SER A 83 -25.70 -1.76 -5.22
N ASP A 84 -25.47 -1.96 -6.52
CA ASP A 84 -25.11 -0.92 -7.51
C ASP A 84 -26.21 0.16 -7.72
N ARG A 85 -27.16 0.33 -6.78
CA ARG A 85 -28.34 1.18 -7.00
C ARG A 85 -28.74 2.10 -5.85
N ILE A 86 -28.15 1.97 -4.65
CA ILE A 86 -28.46 2.85 -3.51
C ILE A 86 -27.15 3.20 -2.82
N MET A 87 -26.83 4.49 -2.79
CA MET A 87 -25.77 5.04 -1.93
C MET A 87 -26.13 4.70 -0.48
N ASP A 88 -25.44 3.72 0.10
CA ASP A 88 -25.69 3.29 1.48
C ASP A 88 -25.41 4.44 2.46
N THR A 89 -25.99 4.39 3.64
CA THR A 89 -25.81 5.39 4.71
C THR A 89 -24.32 5.57 5.05
N GLU A 90 -23.53 4.50 4.95
CA GLU A 90 -22.07 4.55 5.13
C GLU A 90 -21.39 5.43 4.06
N ASP A 91 -21.77 5.29 2.78
CA ASP A 91 -21.24 6.11 1.68
C ASP A 91 -21.68 7.56 1.78
N LYS A 92 -22.93 7.82 2.19
CA LYS A 92 -23.41 9.19 2.45
C LYS A 92 -22.60 9.89 3.52
N ASN A 93 -22.33 9.20 4.63
CA ASN A 93 -21.51 9.75 5.70
C ASN A 93 -20.06 9.96 5.26
N PHE A 94 -19.52 9.05 4.44
CA PHE A 94 -18.19 9.20 3.87
C PHE A 94 -18.09 10.44 2.97
N VAL A 95 -19.03 10.62 2.02
CA VAL A 95 -19.03 11.78 1.10
C VAL A 95 -19.28 13.08 1.86
N ASN A 96 -20.32 13.15 2.67
CA ASN A 96 -20.73 14.41 3.30
C ASN A 96 -19.73 14.88 4.37
N ASN A 97 -19.19 13.95 5.16
CA ASN A 97 -18.32 14.34 6.29
C ASN A 97 -16.85 14.31 5.89
N PHE A 98 -16.36 13.18 5.36
CA PHE A 98 -14.92 13.02 5.12
C PHE A 98 -14.48 13.71 3.82
N VAL A 99 -15.11 13.38 2.70
CA VAL A 99 -14.74 13.96 1.39
C VAL A 99 -14.97 15.47 1.41
N GLY A 100 -16.10 15.94 1.93
CA GLY A 100 -16.38 17.37 2.08
C GLY A 100 -15.33 18.11 2.91
N TYR A 101 -14.91 17.53 4.04
CA TYR A 101 -13.88 18.10 4.91
C TYR A 101 -12.51 18.20 4.21
N VAL A 102 -12.08 17.11 3.56
CA VAL A 102 -10.79 17.07 2.85
C VAL A 102 -10.80 18.01 1.65
N HIS A 103 -11.89 18.04 0.88
CA HIS A 103 -12.04 18.91 -0.28
C HIS A 103 -11.95 20.39 0.13
N GLY A 104 -12.74 20.82 1.13
CA GLY A 104 -12.71 22.19 1.64
C GLY A 104 -11.32 22.59 2.13
N GLY A 105 -10.69 21.76 2.96
CA GLY A 105 -9.36 22.03 3.48
C GLY A 105 -8.28 22.11 2.39
N MET A 106 -8.33 21.23 1.38
CA MET A 106 -7.38 21.28 0.26
C MET A 106 -7.61 22.49 -0.65
N LYS A 107 -8.87 22.90 -0.86
CA LYS A 107 -9.21 24.11 -1.60
C LYS A 107 -8.65 25.36 -0.93
N ASP A 108 -8.80 25.48 0.38
CA ASP A 108 -8.24 26.59 1.16
C ASP A 108 -6.71 26.61 1.08
N ARG A 109 -6.07 25.45 1.25
CA ARG A 109 -4.61 25.32 1.12
C ARG A 109 -4.11 25.65 -0.28
N ALA A 110 -4.81 25.21 -1.32
CA ALA A 110 -4.48 25.54 -2.71
C ALA A 110 -4.57 27.04 -2.97
N SER A 111 -5.60 27.72 -2.43
CA SER A 111 -5.75 29.17 -2.53
C SER A 111 -4.62 29.93 -1.82
N ILE A 112 -4.18 29.45 -0.65
CA ILE A 112 -3.03 30.01 0.06
C ILE A 112 -1.76 29.88 -0.80
N MET A 113 -1.50 28.70 -1.36
CA MET A 113 -0.33 28.47 -2.22
C MET A 113 -0.38 29.35 -3.47
N LYS A 114 -1.53 29.38 -4.15
CA LYS A 114 -1.74 30.24 -5.31
C LYS A 114 -1.36 31.70 -5.03
N ASN A 115 -1.85 32.25 -3.92
CA ASN A 115 -1.54 33.62 -3.52
C ASN A 115 -0.06 33.79 -3.16
N PHE A 116 0.52 32.83 -2.43
CA PHE A 116 1.95 32.86 -2.07
C PHE A 116 2.86 32.94 -3.31
N PHE A 117 2.51 32.21 -4.37
CA PHE A 117 3.24 32.21 -5.64
C PHE A 117 2.81 33.29 -6.64
N ASN A 118 1.86 34.16 -6.26
CA ASN A 118 1.25 35.14 -7.17
C ASN A 118 0.72 34.52 -8.47
N HIS A 119 0.22 33.29 -8.40
CA HIS A 119 -0.41 32.62 -9.54
C HIS A 119 -1.78 33.23 -9.80
N THR A 120 -2.01 33.72 -11.02
CA THR A 120 -3.27 34.41 -11.38
C THR A 120 -4.13 33.58 -12.31
N ASN A 121 -3.50 32.96 -13.31
CA ASN A 121 -4.13 32.12 -14.33
C ASN A 121 -3.38 30.81 -14.46
N GLY A 122 -4.07 29.79 -14.96
CA GLY A 122 -3.47 28.48 -15.23
C GLY A 122 -4.24 27.36 -14.55
N ILE A 123 -3.66 26.17 -14.65
CA ILE A 123 -4.12 24.99 -13.93
C ILE A 123 -3.12 24.74 -12.81
N HIS A 124 -3.62 24.64 -11.59
CA HIS A 124 -2.82 24.38 -10.41
C HIS A 124 -3.34 23.14 -9.71
N VAL A 125 -2.41 22.32 -9.21
CA VAL A 125 -2.77 21.03 -8.60
C VAL A 125 -2.26 21.02 -7.17
N PHE A 126 -3.16 20.72 -6.24
CA PHE A 126 -2.81 20.46 -4.85
C PHE A 126 -3.09 18.99 -4.55
N GLN A 127 -2.10 18.28 -4.02
CA GLN A 127 -2.17 16.84 -3.76
C GLN A 127 -1.89 16.58 -2.29
N ARG A 128 -2.59 15.60 -1.72
CA ARG A 128 -2.40 15.14 -0.35
C ARG A 128 -2.30 13.62 -0.30
N ALA A 129 -1.26 13.11 0.34
CA ALA A 129 -1.09 11.72 0.70
C ALA A 129 -1.10 11.62 2.23
N ALA A 130 -2.14 11.05 2.83
CA ALA A 130 -2.22 10.89 4.28
C ALA A 130 -2.61 9.48 4.68
N GLY A 131 -1.98 8.92 5.70
CA GLY A 131 -2.25 7.55 6.10
C GLY A 131 -1.77 7.21 7.50
N CYS A 132 -2.32 6.14 8.06
CA CYS A 132 -1.93 5.60 9.36
C CYS A 132 -1.59 4.12 9.26
N GLU A 133 -0.78 3.66 10.19
CA GLU A 133 -0.33 2.27 10.28
C GLU A 133 -0.95 1.54 11.47
N LEU A 134 -1.17 0.25 11.31
CA LEU A 134 -1.50 -0.70 12.35
C LEU A 134 -0.39 -1.75 12.38
N LEU A 135 0.35 -1.80 13.49
CA LEU A 135 1.48 -2.71 13.65
C LEU A 135 1.00 -4.15 13.87
N ASP A 136 1.90 -5.12 13.67
CA ASP A 136 1.65 -6.57 13.75
C ASP A 136 0.99 -7.04 15.05
N ASN A 137 1.12 -6.27 16.13
CA ASN A 137 0.53 -6.53 17.45
C ASN A 137 -0.81 -5.81 17.66
N ASN A 138 -1.47 -5.37 16.59
CA ASN A 138 -2.69 -4.56 16.60
C ASN A 138 -2.55 -3.21 17.34
N LYS A 139 -1.33 -2.77 17.62
CA LYS A 139 -1.09 -1.44 18.16
C LYS A 139 -1.15 -0.41 17.04
N PRO A 140 -1.81 0.73 17.28
CA PRO A 140 -1.72 1.86 16.38
C PRO A 140 -0.26 2.27 16.19
N GLY A 141 0.15 2.40 14.93
CA GLY A 141 1.43 2.97 14.54
C GLY A 141 1.29 4.42 14.13
N VAL A 142 2.31 4.91 13.45
CA VAL A 142 2.47 6.31 13.04
C VAL A 142 1.36 6.76 12.09
N MET A 143 1.15 8.07 12.03
CA MET A 143 0.36 8.71 10.97
C MET A 143 1.23 9.73 10.23
N ILE A 144 1.19 9.67 8.90
CA ILE A 144 1.97 10.52 8.00
C ILE A 144 1.01 11.29 7.10
N SER A 145 1.29 12.56 6.85
CA SER A 145 0.63 13.35 5.81
C SER A 145 1.67 14.09 4.98
N LYS A 146 1.48 14.14 3.67
CA LYS A 146 2.33 14.88 2.72
C LYS A 146 1.44 15.68 1.79
N ASP A 147 1.74 16.97 1.69
CA ASP A 147 1.09 17.85 0.73
C ASP A 147 2.09 18.27 -0.35
N ALA A 148 1.59 18.38 -1.58
CA ALA A 148 2.35 18.89 -2.72
C ALA A 148 1.51 19.89 -3.52
N TYR A 149 2.17 20.91 -4.06
CA TYR A 149 1.57 21.91 -4.94
C TYR A 149 2.33 21.93 -6.26
N ASN A 150 1.63 21.78 -7.37
CA ASN A 150 2.22 21.63 -8.72
C ASN A 150 3.32 20.56 -8.81
N GLY A 151 3.21 19.48 -8.03
CA GLY A 151 4.18 18.39 -7.98
C GLY A 151 5.39 18.62 -7.07
N GLU A 152 5.50 19.80 -6.44
CA GLU A 152 6.54 20.07 -5.46
C GLU A 152 6.00 19.89 -4.03
N ASN A 153 6.74 19.16 -3.19
CA ASN A 153 6.36 18.95 -1.79
C ASN A 153 6.35 20.29 -1.04
N VAL A 154 5.26 20.58 -0.33
CA VAL A 154 5.10 21.80 0.46
C VAL A 154 5.17 21.53 1.96
N GLU A 155 4.61 20.39 2.41
CA GLU A 155 4.50 20.04 3.82
C GLU A 155 4.60 18.52 3.98
N GLU A 156 5.36 18.08 4.99
CA GLU A 156 5.36 16.70 5.48
C GLU A 156 5.12 16.70 6.99
N GLN A 157 4.14 15.92 7.43
CA GLN A 157 3.76 15.79 8.83
C GLN A 157 3.90 14.34 9.28
N TYR A 158 4.45 14.15 10.47
CA TYR A 158 4.62 12.87 11.12
C TYR A 158 4.10 12.97 12.55
N TYR A 159 3.06 12.19 12.85
CA TYR A 159 2.50 12.11 14.19
C TYR A 159 3.04 10.87 14.91
N ASP A 160 3.87 11.13 15.91
CA ASP A 160 4.39 10.13 16.83
C ASP A 160 3.34 9.83 17.90
N VAL A 161 2.81 8.61 17.85
CA VAL A 161 1.76 8.16 18.77
C VAL A 161 2.29 7.94 20.17
N ASP A 162 3.53 7.48 20.32
CA ASP A 162 4.11 7.11 21.61
C ASP A 162 4.46 8.38 22.41
N HIS A 163 4.95 9.41 21.73
CA HIS A 163 5.32 10.69 22.34
C HIS A 163 4.21 11.74 22.29
N ASN A 164 3.10 11.46 21.61
CA ASN A 164 2.01 12.41 21.36
C ASN A 164 2.53 13.74 20.79
N SER A 165 3.37 13.65 19.77
CA SER A 165 4.02 14.80 19.15
C SER A 165 3.80 14.82 17.66
N LEU A 166 3.44 16.00 17.13
CA LEU A 166 3.38 16.25 15.70
C LEU A 166 4.68 16.92 15.25
N HIS A 167 5.41 16.24 14.38
CA HIS A 167 6.52 16.81 13.64
C HIS A 167 5.98 17.33 12.32
N SER A 168 6.40 18.52 11.92
CA SER A 168 6.02 19.11 10.64
C SER A 168 7.25 19.72 10.01
N ASP A 169 7.60 19.23 8.83
CA ASP A 169 8.61 19.80 7.96
C ASP A 169 7.89 20.62 6.90
N TRP A 170 8.03 21.94 7.00
CA TRP A 170 7.41 22.87 6.09
C TRP A 170 8.48 23.53 5.24
N ARG A 171 8.37 23.40 3.92
CA ARG A 171 9.44 23.78 2.99
C ARG A 171 9.42 25.25 2.57
N TRP A 172 8.39 26.01 2.94
CA TRP A 172 8.16 27.37 2.45
C TRP A 172 8.09 28.41 3.58
N PRO A 173 8.89 29.49 3.57
CA PRO A 173 8.92 30.41 4.70
C PRO A 173 7.54 31.09 4.87
N ASN A 174 6.99 31.08 6.09
CA ASN A 174 5.93 31.98 6.62
C ASN A 174 4.61 31.37 7.18
N MET A 175 4.52 30.08 7.51
CA MET A 175 3.32 29.54 8.20
C MET A 175 3.55 28.87 9.56
N ASP A 176 4.78 28.81 10.05
CA ASP A 176 5.06 28.20 11.35
C ASP A 176 4.73 29.16 12.50
N SER A 177 3.61 28.91 13.19
CA SER A 177 3.34 29.50 14.49
C SER A 177 3.13 28.40 15.53
N LYS A 178 3.76 28.55 16.70
CA LYS A 178 3.68 27.58 17.82
C LYS A 178 2.25 27.28 18.29
N ALA A 179 1.31 28.21 18.07
CA ALA A 179 -0.11 27.99 18.34
C ALA A 179 -0.76 27.04 17.32
N LEU A 180 -0.37 27.13 16.04
CA LEU A 180 -0.82 26.25 14.97
C LEU A 180 -0.29 24.83 15.16
N SER A 181 0.94 24.67 15.66
CA SER A 181 1.51 23.34 15.95
C SER A 181 0.84 22.66 17.14
N SER A 182 0.50 23.39 18.20
CA SER A 182 -0.20 22.83 19.37
C SER A 182 -1.65 22.43 19.04
N ALA A 183 -2.37 23.26 18.27
CA ALA A 183 -3.70 22.91 17.76
C ALA A 183 -3.64 21.71 16.79
N GLY A 184 -2.61 21.64 15.95
CA GLY A 184 -2.36 20.52 15.04
C GLY A 184 -2.19 19.20 15.77
N THR A 185 -1.30 19.14 16.78
CA THR A 185 -1.09 17.91 17.57
C THR A 185 -2.39 17.41 18.20
N TRP A 186 -3.21 18.30 18.78
CA TRP A 186 -4.49 17.92 19.37
C TRP A 186 -5.46 17.33 18.33
N GLN A 187 -5.54 17.90 17.12
CA GLN A 187 -6.38 17.36 16.05
C GLN A 187 -5.92 15.97 15.62
N TYR A 188 -4.61 15.74 15.46
CA TYR A 188 -4.07 14.42 15.17
C TYR A 188 -4.40 13.41 16.26
N GLN A 189 -4.21 13.80 17.53
CA GLN A 189 -4.45 12.95 18.69
C GLN A 189 -5.92 12.55 18.85
N ILE A 190 -6.85 13.49 18.68
CA ILE A 190 -8.27 13.28 19.03
C ILE A 190 -9.12 12.91 17.82
N ILE A 191 -8.77 13.39 16.63
CA ILE A 191 -9.61 13.28 15.43
C ILE A 191 -8.96 12.38 14.39
N TYR A 192 -7.81 12.76 13.83
CA TYR A 192 -7.32 12.10 12.62
C TYR A 192 -6.81 10.69 12.87
N HIS A 193 -5.90 10.51 13.83
CA HIS A 193 -5.30 9.21 14.10
C HIS A 193 -6.32 8.18 14.61
N PRO A 194 -7.16 8.47 15.64
CA PRO A 194 -8.16 7.51 16.10
C PRO A 194 -9.17 7.11 15.03
N ASN A 195 -9.66 8.07 14.21
CA ASN A 195 -10.60 7.77 13.15
C ASN A 195 -9.96 6.95 12.03
N CYS A 196 -8.70 7.26 11.65
CA CYS A 196 -7.96 6.49 10.66
C CYS A 196 -7.77 5.03 11.11
N ILE A 197 -7.32 4.81 12.35
CA ILE A 197 -7.12 3.46 12.90
C ILE A 197 -8.45 2.71 13.04
N LYS A 198 -9.51 3.38 13.48
CA LYS A 198 -10.85 2.79 13.57
C LYS A 198 -11.36 2.34 12.21
N PHE A 199 -11.18 3.18 11.18
CA PHE A 199 -11.54 2.83 9.81
C PHE A 199 -10.70 1.64 9.32
N LEU A 200 -9.37 1.72 9.45
CA LEU A 200 -8.44 0.66 9.06
C LEU A 200 -8.87 -0.69 9.66
N LYS A 201 -9.06 -0.78 10.98
CA LYS A 201 -9.51 -2.01 11.65
C LYS A 201 -10.85 -2.52 11.13
N LYS A 202 -11.85 -1.64 11.01
CA LYS A 202 -13.20 -2.00 10.55
C LYS A 202 -13.18 -2.59 9.14
N HIS A 203 -12.48 -1.94 8.22
CA HIS A 203 -12.52 -2.30 6.80
C HIS A 203 -11.53 -3.42 6.47
N LEU A 204 -10.41 -3.53 7.18
CA LEU A 204 -9.51 -4.68 7.07
C LEU A 204 -10.23 -6.00 7.37
N ALA A 205 -11.08 -6.04 8.40
CA ALA A 205 -11.90 -7.22 8.71
C ALA A 205 -12.85 -7.60 7.56
N LYS A 206 -13.39 -6.61 6.81
CA LYS A 206 -14.27 -6.85 5.65
C LYS A 206 -13.52 -7.45 4.46
N ILE A 207 -12.22 -7.15 4.29
CA ILE A 207 -11.42 -7.55 3.11
C ILE A 207 -10.27 -8.50 3.43
N GLN A 208 -10.24 -9.06 4.65
CA GLN A 208 -9.14 -9.86 5.18
C GLN A 208 -8.70 -10.99 4.22
N ASN A 209 -9.65 -11.70 3.61
CA ASN A 209 -9.34 -12.78 2.66
C ASN A 209 -8.58 -12.32 1.42
N ARG A 210 -8.77 -11.06 1.01
CA ARG A 210 -8.06 -10.48 -0.14
C ARG A 210 -6.68 -9.98 0.26
N VAL A 211 -6.57 -9.30 1.40
CA VAL A 211 -5.29 -8.81 1.94
C VAL A 211 -4.33 -9.97 2.26
N LEU A 212 -4.85 -11.07 2.82
CA LEU A 212 -4.06 -12.26 3.15
C LEU A 212 -3.86 -13.21 1.96
N LYS A 213 -4.44 -12.90 0.80
CA LYS A 213 -4.29 -13.71 -0.41
C LYS A 213 -2.80 -13.80 -0.75
N LYS A 214 -2.37 -14.97 -1.22
CA LYS A 214 -1.02 -15.19 -1.73
C LYS A 214 -1.12 -15.83 -3.10
N VAL A 215 -0.58 -15.18 -4.12
CA VAL A 215 -0.57 -15.70 -5.50
C VAL A 215 0.88 -15.86 -5.94
N LYS A 216 1.23 -17.07 -6.37
CA LYS A 216 2.60 -17.42 -6.79
C LYS A 216 2.95 -16.74 -8.12
N PRO A 217 4.14 -16.10 -8.23
CA PRO A 217 4.59 -15.52 -9.48
C PRO A 217 4.78 -16.59 -10.55
N ARG A 218 4.34 -16.27 -11.77
CA ARG A 218 4.74 -16.98 -12.98
C ARG A 218 6.02 -16.32 -13.48
N VAL A 219 7.14 -17.02 -13.33
CA VAL A 219 8.46 -16.53 -13.72
C VAL A 219 8.85 -17.12 -15.07
N ARG A 220 9.31 -16.27 -15.98
CA ARG A 220 9.78 -16.66 -17.32
C ARG A 220 11.08 -15.95 -17.63
N LEU A 221 12.02 -16.70 -18.19
CA LEU A 221 13.21 -16.16 -18.82
C LEU A 221 13.00 -16.17 -20.33
N LEU A 222 13.01 -14.98 -20.93
CA LEU A 222 12.74 -14.76 -22.34
C LEU A 222 14.01 -14.24 -23.02
N GLN A 223 14.24 -14.66 -24.25
CA GLN A 223 15.34 -14.19 -25.08
C GLN A 223 14.76 -13.69 -26.40
N LYS A 224 15.08 -12.45 -26.76
CA LYS A 224 14.70 -11.85 -28.04
C LYS A 224 15.95 -11.40 -28.78
N THR A 225 16.18 -11.93 -29.98
CA THR A 225 17.26 -11.46 -30.87
C THR A 225 16.96 -10.02 -31.29
N LEU A 226 17.99 -9.17 -31.25
CA LEU A 226 17.94 -7.78 -31.70
C LEU A 226 18.57 -7.73 -33.09
N THR A 227 17.73 -7.64 -34.13
CA THR A 227 18.17 -7.65 -35.53
C THR A 227 19.06 -6.48 -35.89
N ASP A 228 18.87 -5.34 -35.22
CA ASP A 228 19.47 -4.07 -35.61
C ASP A 228 20.87 -3.86 -34.98
N SER A 229 21.14 -4.55 -33.86
CA SER A 229 22.40 -4.42 -33.10
C SER A 229 23.26 -5.70 -33.09
N GLY A 230 22.80 -6.78 -33.74
CA GLY A 230 23.52 -8.06 -33.78
C GLY A 230 23.64 -8.76 -32.40
N GLY A 231 22.78 -8.38 -31.45
CA GLY A 231 22.77 -8.89 -30.08
C GLY A 231 21.46 -9.56 -29.70
N ALA A 232 21.25 -9.77 -28.41
CA ALA A 232 20.02 -10.30 -27.86
C ALA A 232 19.64 -9.58 -26.57
N LYS A 233 18.33 -9.53 -26.30
CA LYS A 233 17.75 -9.07 -25.05
C LYS A 233 17.29 -10.26 -24.23
N VAL A 234 17.97 -10.49 -23.11
CA VAL A 234 17.55 -11.45 -22.09
C VAL A 234 16.63 -10.73 -21.12
N THR A 235 15.48 -11.32 -20.81
CA THR A 235 14.44 -10.70 -19.99
C THR A 235 13.96 -11.70 -18.96
N CYS A 236 14.12 -11.39 -17.68
CA CYS A 236 13.33 -12.04 -16.66
C CYS A 236 12.02 -11.29 -16.41
N LEU A 237 10.92 -12.02 -16.52
CA LEU A 237 9.57 -11.56 -16.22
C LEU A 237 8.99 -12.37 -15.08
N ALA A 238 8.55 -11.71 -14.02
CA ALA A 238 7.62 -12.26 -13.04
C ALA A 238 6.27 -11.57 -13.22
N THR A 239 5.18 -12.31 -13.28
CA THR A 239 3.82 -11.76 -13.41
C THR A 239 2.79 -12.62 -12.68
N GLY A 240 1.64 -12.03 -12.35
CA GLY A 240 0.53 -12.73 -11.73
C GLY A 240 0.75 -13.06 -10.26
N PHE A 241 1.54 -12.25 -9.53
CA PHE A 241 1.80 -12.45 -8.10
C PHE A 241 1.14 -11.40 -7.21
N TYR A 242 0.92 -11.77 -5.96
CA TYR A 242 0.43 -10.91 -4.90
C TYR A 242 0.84 -11.50 -3.53
N PRO A 243 1.31 -10.72 -2.54
CA PRO A 243 1.35 -9.24 -2.47
C PRO A 243 2.42 -8.58 -3.37
N ARG A 244 2.43 -7.24 -3.42
CA ARG A 244 3.31 -6.47 -4.32
C ARG A 244 4.82 -6.71 -4.18
N HIS A 245 5.30 -7.11 -2.98
CA HIS A 245 6.73 -7.19 -2.70
C HIS A 245 7.36 -8.48 -3.24
N ILE A 246 8.21 -8.34 -4.26
CA ILE A 246 8.99 -9.41 -4.88
C ILE A 246 10.45 -8.99 -5.01
N ASN A 247 11.36 -9.94 -4.83
CA ASN A 247 12.76 -9.77 -5.20
C ASN A 247 13.05 -10.57 -6.47
N LEU A 248 13.26 -9.87 -7.58
CA LEU A 248 13.54 -10.45 -8.90
C LEU A 248 15.00 -10.16 -9.29
N THR A 249 15.77 -11.21 -9.56
CA THR A 249 17.19 -11.10 -9.89
C THR A 249 17.51 -11.85 -11.17
N LEU A 250 18.05 -11.13 -12.15
CA LEU A 250 18.68 -11.73 -13.33
C LEU A 250 20.14 -12.05 -13.01
N LEU A 251 20.54 -13.27 -13.30
CA LEU A 251 21.88 -13.78 -13.01
C LEU A 251 22.63 -14.08 -14.31
N ARG A 252 23.94 -13.80 -14.32
CA ARG A 252 24.91 -14.21 -15.32
C ARG A 252 25.93 -15.12 -14.62
N ASP A 253 26.01 -16.38 -15.03
CA ASP A 253 26.85 -17.42 -14.41
C ASP A 253 26.66 -17.54 -12.89
N GLY A 254 25.40 -17.42 -12.45
CA GLY A 254 25.03 -17.48 -11.03
C GLY A 254 25.28 -16.19 -10.24
N GLN A 255 25.88 -15.15 -10.84
CA GLN A 255 26.11 -13.86 -10.20
C GLN A 255 25.05 -12.83 -10.59
N PRO A 256 24.56 -11.99 -9.66
CA PRO A 256 23.66 -10.88 -9.97
C PRO A 256 24.26 -9.92 -10.99
N VAL A 257 23.48 -9.61 -12.02
CA VAL A 257 23.84 -8.54 -12.96
C VAL A 257 23.65 -7.19 -12.28
N SER A 258 24.59 -6.27 -12.49
CA SER A 258 24.54 -4.93 -11.91
C SER A 258 23.29 -4.16 -12.38
N ASP A 259 22.63 -3.46 -11.46
CA ASP A 259 21.42 -2.68 -11.76
C ASP A 259 21.67 -1.61 -12.85
N HIS A 260 22.90 -1.10 -13.00
CA HIS A 260 23.26 -0.15 -14.06
C HIS A 260 23.21 -0.73 -15.49
N GLN A 261 23.28 -2.05 -15.63
CA GLN A 261 23.18 -2.74 -16.92
C GLN A 261 21.75 -3.23 -17.18
N ILE A 262 20.91 -3.24 -16.15
CA ILE A 262 19.54 -3.70 -16.23
C ILE A 262 18.63 -2.56 -16.69
N THR A 263 17.75 -2.89 -17.62
CA THR A 263 16.61 -2.06 -17.98
C THR A 263 15.33 -2.65 -17.39
N GLY A 264 14.44 -1.78 -16.93
CA GLY A 264 13.23 -2.13 -16.20
C GLY A 264 13.48 -2.22 -14.69
N GLY A 265 12.76 -3.13 -14.03
CA GLY A 265 12.77 -3.29 -12.57
C GLY A 265 11.62 -2.58 -11.88
N GLU A 266 10.83 -1.80 -12.60
CA GLU A 266 9.61 -1.20 -12.08
C GLU A 266 8.55 -2.29 -11.83
N LEU A 267 7.86 -2.14 -10.70
CA LEU A 267 6.70 -2.96 -10.39
C LEU A 267 5.46 -2.33 -11.02
N LEU A 268 4.75 -3.09 -11.84
CA LEU A 268 3.55 -2.64 -12.53
C LEU A 268 2.33 -3.44 -12.07
N PRO A 269 1.16 -2.80 -11.89
CA PRO A 269 -0.08 -3.52 -11.60
C PRO A 269 -0.64 -4.19 -12.85
N ASN A 270 -1.31 -5.33 -12.67
CA ASN A 270 -2.17 -5.97 -13.66
C ASN A 270 -3.64 -5.59 -13.40
N GLY A 271 -4.51 -5.83 -14.40
CA GLY A 271 -5.95 -5.56 -14.29
C GLY A 271 -6.73 -6.51 -13.37
N ASP A 272 -6.09 -7.57 -12.87
CA ASP A 272 -6.68 -8.64 -12.06
C ASP A 272 -6.21 -8.62 -10.59
N GLU A 273 -5.81 -7.44 -10.08
CA GLU A 273 -5.30 -7.23 -8.71
C GLU A 273 -3.99 -7.96 -8.39
N THR A 274 -3.22 -8.35 -9.43
CA THR A 274 -1.87 -8.90 -9.28
C THR A 274 -0.81 -7.92 -9.80
N TYR A 275 0.47 -8.26 -9.65
CA TYR A 275 1.58 -7.44 -10.10
C TYR A 275 2.48 -8.17 -11.10
N GLN A 276 3.30 -7.38 -11.80
CA GLN A 276 4.35 -7.83 -12.66
C GLN A 276 5.63 -6.98 -12.52
N MET A 277 6.77 -7.59 -12.78
CA MET A 277 8.07 -6.93 -12.82
C MET A 277 8.93 -7.56 -13.91
N ARG A 278 9.68 -6.72 -14.64
CA ARG A 278 10.56 -7.14 -15.72
C ARG A 278 11.95 -6.57 -15.52
N LYS A 279 12.99 -7.42 -15.49
CA LYS A 279 14.39 -7.01 -15.57
C LYS A 279 15.02 -7.55 -16.84
N SER A 280 15.60 -6.67 -17.65
CA SER A 280 16.16 -7.03 -18.96
C SER A 280 17.60 -6.59 -19.10
N LEU A 281 18.39 -7.40 -19.80
CA LEU A 281 19.78 -7.15 -20.11
C LEU A 281 19.99 -7.33 -21.62
N GLU A 282 20.67 -6.38 -22.24
CA GLU A 282 21.11 -6.50 -23.64
C GLU A 282 22.54 -7.02 -23.65
N VAL A 283 22.78 -8.02 -24.49
CA VAL A 283 24.06 -8.74 -24.59
C VAL A 283 24.44 -8.95 -26.04
N SER A 284 25.73 -9.08 -26.31
CA SER A 284 26.18 -9.49 -27.64
C SER A 284 25.85 -10.96 -27.92
N THR A 285 25.88 -11.36 -29.19
CA THR A 285 25.71 -12.77 -29.57
C THR A 285 26.79 -13.66 -28.94
N GLU A 286 28.00 -13.15 -28.76
CA GLU A 286 29.12 -13.86 -28.13
C GLU A 286 28.90 -14.07 -26.63
N GLU A 287 28.44 -13.03 -25.92
CA GLU A 287 28.10 -13.14 -24.49
C GLU A 287 26.99 -14.14 -24.26
N LEU A 288 25.98 -14.14 -25.15
CA LEU A 288 24.85 -15.06 -25.09
C LEU A 288 25.26 -16.53 -25.24
N GLN A 289 26.32 -16.81 -26.00
CA GLN A 289 26.86 -18.17 -26.18
C GLN A 289 27.81 -18.57 -25.05
N LYS A 290 28.55 -17.60 -24.47
CA LYS A 290 29.57 -17.85 -23.45
C LYS A 290 29.00 -17.98 -22.04
N HIS A 291 27.92 -17.26 -21.74
CA HIS A 291 27.40 -17.13 -20.38
C HIS A 291 26.05 -17.81 -20.21
N LEU A 292 25.84 -18.40 -19.03
CA LEU A 292 24.55 -18.94 -18.61
C LEU A 292 23.71 -17.87 -17.93
N PHE A 293 22.56 -17.57 -18.50
CA PHE A 293 21.58 -16.67 -17.89
C PHE A 293 20.51 -17.46 -17.15
N THR A 294 20.24 -17.04 -15.91
CA THR A 294 19.15 -17.59 -15.09
C THR A 294 18.38 -16.46 -14.43
N CYS A 295 17.16 -16.73 -14.00
CA CYS A 295 16.39 -15.79 -13.22
C CYS A 295 15.91 -16.40 -11.92
N THR A 296 15.99 -15.62 -10.85
CA THR A 296 15.47 -16.02 -9.56
C THR A 296 14.41 -15.06 -9.03
N ALA A 297 13.43 -15.61 -8.33
CA ALA A 297 12.37 -14.87 -7.69
C ALA A 297 12.16 -15.35 -6.25
N GLU A 298 12.14 -14.41 -5.31
CA GLU A 298 11.76 -14.60 -3.91
C GLU A 298 10.50 -13.77 -3.64
N HIS A 299 9.49 -14.40 -3.06
CA HIS A 299 8.18 -13.80 -2.85
C HIS A 299 7.46 -14.47 -1.68
N LEU A 300 6.64 -13.73 -0.92
CA LEU A 300 5.98 -14.21 0.30
C LEU A 300 5.04 -15.42 0.09
N SER A 301 4.58 -15.64 -1.15
CA SER A 301 3.75 -16.79 -1.51
C SER A 301 4.55 -18.07 -1.80
N LEU A 302 5.88 -18.00 -1.81
CA LEU A 302 6.75 -19.10 -2.15
C LEU A 302 7.39 -19.66 -0.88
N ASP A 303 7.37 -20.98 -0.74
CA ASP A 303 8.07 -21.68 0.34
C ASP A 303 9.59 -21.65 0.11
N ASN A 304 10.00 -21.66 -1.16
CA ASN A 304 11.38 -21.66 -1.61
C ASN A 304 11.58 -20.73 -2.81
N LYS A 305 12.80 -20.24 -3.00
CA LYS A 305 13.22 -19.43 -4.15
C LYS A 305 12.99 -20.18 -5.46
N ILE A 306 12.33 -19.52 -6.43
CA ILE A 306 12.22 -20.06 -7.80
C ILE A 306 13.50 -19.73 -8.56
N ASN A 307 14.04 -20.71 -9.30
CA ASN A 307 15.14 -20.53 -10.25
C ASN A 307 14.72 -21.05 -11.63
N ILE A 308 14.76 -20.19 -12.65
CA ILE A 308 14.40 -20.49 -14.04
C ILE A 308 15.64 -20.31 -14.92
N ASN A 309 15.90 -21.31 -15.74
CA ASN A 309 16.88 -21.32 -16.82
C ASN A 309 16.18 -21.20 -18.18
N ILE A 310 16.94 -20.83 -19.21
CA ILE A 310 16.43 -20.72 -20.58
C ILE A 310 15.89 -22.10 -21.01
N GLY A 311 14.59 -22.19 -21.27
CA GLY A 311 13.94 -23.40 -21.76
C GLY A 311 13.10 -24.19 -20.76
N SER A 312 13.08 -23.87 -19.46
CA SER A 312 12.16 -24.53 -18.52
C SER A 312 10.79 -23.84 -18.46
N ARG A 313 9.73 -24.54 -18.91
CA ARG A 313 8.36 -24.25 -18.47
C ARG A 313 8.22 -24.79 -17.05
N THR A 314 7.93 -23.92 -16.08
CA THR A 314 7.65 -24.37 -14.72
C THR A 314 6.33 -25.12 -14.65
N SER A 315 6.39 -26.42 -14.40
CA SER A 315 5.36 -27.17 -13.70
C SER A 315 5.53 -26.98 -12.18
N PRO A 316 4.45 -26.93 -11.40
CA PRO A 316 4.54 -26.65 -9.96
C PRO A 316 5.07 -27.90 -9.23
N GLN A 317 6.33 -27.87 -8.79
CA GLN A 317 6.85 -28.84 -7.82
C GLN A 317 7.02 -28.16 -6.46
N SER A 318 6.21 -28.63 -5.52
CA SER A 318 6.31 -28.36 -4.09
C SER A 318 7.45 -29.19 -3.50
N SER A 319 8.49 -28.52 -2.99
CA SER A 319 9.38 -29.10 -1.98
C SER A 319 9.22 -28.26 -0.71
N TYR A 320 8.83 -28.92 0.38
CA TYR A 320 8.68 -28.34 1.70
C TYR A 320 10.04 -28.31 2.37
N THR A 321 10.53 -27.12 2.72
CA THR A 321 11.58 -26.94 3.73
C THR A 321 11.31 -25.66 4.50
N SER A 322 11.13 -25.79 5.81
CA SER A 322 10.86 -24.69 6.73
C SER A 322 12.13 -23.87 6.97
N ALA A 323 12.12 -22.59 6.59
CA ALA A 323 13.08 -21.60 7.08
C ALA A 323 12.34 -20.30 7.43
N SER A 324 12.57 -19.79 8.64
CA SER A 324 11.98 -18.54 9.12
C SER A 324 12.71 -17.34 8.52
N SER A 325 12.04 -16.58 7.65
CA SER A 325 12.52 -15.26 7.22
C SER A 325 11.92 -14.17 8.11
N LYS A 326 12.78 -13.47 8.87
CA LYS A 326 12.43 -12.17 9.48
C LYS A 326 12.49 -11.12 8.37
N TYR A 327 11.34 -10.59 7.96
CA TYR A 327 11.29 -9.41 7.09
C TYR A 327 11.05 -8.16 7.94
N SER A 328 11.85 -7.13 7.70
CA SER A 328 11.62 -5.78 8.20
C SER A 328 10.68 -5.09 7.20
N ASN A 329 9.48 -4.70 7.66
CA ASN A 329 8.52 -3.96 6.86
C ASN A 329 8.94 -2.50 6.75
N THR A 330 9.83 -2.17 5.82
CA THR A 330 10.02 -0.78 5.40
C THR A 330 9.00 -0.50 4.31
N ILE A 331 7.93 0.23 4.65
CA ILE A 331 6.91 0.66 3.70
C ILE A 331 7.53 1.75 2.80
N LEU A 332 7.69 1.41 1.53
CA LEU A 332 7.97 2.40 0.48
C LEU A 332 6.68 3.20 0.25
N LEU A 333 6.73 4.49 0.58
CA LEU A 333 5.73 5.47 0.15
C LEU A 333 5.44 5.27 -1.34
N PRO A 334 4.17 5.31 -1.79
CA PRO A 334 3.89 5.35 -3.21
C PRO A 334 4.60 6.59 -3.80
N PRO A 335 5.28 6.45 -4.96
CA PRO A 335 5.96 7.58 -5.58
C PRO A 335 4.92 8.64 -5.93
N ILE A 336 4.98 9.79 -5.26
CA ILE A 336 4.24 10.98 -5.65
C ILE A 336 5.01 11.60 -6.81
N SER A 337 4.70 11.13 -8.02
CA SER A 337 5.11 11.76 -9.26
C SER A 337 3.98 11.56 -10.25
N ILE A 338 2.92 12.35 -10.10
CA ILE A 338 2.00 12.59 -11.21
C ILE A 338 2.59 13.79 -11.95
N GLN A 339 3.52 13.53 -12.88
CA GLN A 339 3.82 14.51 -13.91
C GLN A 339 2.54 14.68 -14.71
N VAL A 340 1.89 15.84 -14.56
CA VAL A 340 0.86 16.27 -15.50
C VAL A 340 1.62 16.74 -16.73
N SER A 341 1.65 15.90 -17.76
CA SER A 341 2.15 16.25 -19.11
C SER A 341 1.17 17.14 -19.83
#